data_AF-A0A1F8P8K2-F1
#
_entry.id   AF-A0A1F8P8K2-F1
#
_cell.length_a   1.000
_cell.length_b   1.000
_cell.length_c   1.000
_cell.angle_alpha   90.00
_cell.angle_beta   90.00
_cell.angle_gamma   90.00
#
_symmetry.space_group_name_H-M   'P 1'
#
loop_
_entity.id
_entity.type
_entity.pdbx_description
1 polymer ?
#
loop_
_entity_poly.entity_id
_entity_poly.type
_entity_poly.pdbx_seq_one_letter_code
_entity_poly.pdbx_strand_id
1 'polypeptide(L)'
;MSPRRSYPYSELKSKILFGDHEPIFSKLPSNVSANLRYRGSENALLWNMIYPMAQPTLPMKSLLAVSPQWGTVKLDLEDDRLEPYFWGYSISGERLPGLDRILERIDGTGPKTEVDLFLFGKANLIVVEAKHLSQLGRCSRYSKKRCPEIHGETIPERLPCRYWESGEHEFRRLLDFGDRPRQGNPSPPCNQHYQLARTTLVGDTLAKEYQLDFSLWLLIAKTKWRSIERTWLDFTGRIRQDDLWRRMRVIAWEDIGRMFAENHE
;
A
#
# COMPACT_ATOMS: atom_id res chain seq x y z
N MET A 1 24.41 35.41 -1.69
CA MET A 1 23.22 34.54 -1.67
C MET A 1 23.51 33.32 -2.53
N SER A 2 23.84 32.19 -1.90
CA SER A 2 24.12 30.95 -2.64
C SER A 2 22.81 30.38 -3.20
N PRO A 3 22.76 30.00 -4.48
CA PRO A 3 21.60 29.31 -5.03
C PRO A 3 21.49 27.93 -4.38
N ARG A 4 20.28 27.62 -3.89
CA ARG A 4 19.90 26.30 -3.39
C ARG A 4 20.18 25.27 -4.48
N ARG A 5 21.06 24.31 -4.18
CA ARG A 5 21.25 23.11 -5.01
C ARG A 5 19.94 22.33 -5.04
N SER A 6 19.16 22.51 -6.10
CA SER A 6 18.21 21.48 -6.53
C SER A 6 19.04 20.30 -7.00
N TYR A 7 19.07 19.21 -6.23
CA TYR A 7 19.67 17.97 -6.70
C TYR A 7 18.87 17.49 -7.93
N PRO A 8 19.47 17.45 -9.13
CA PRO A 8 18.78 16.97 -10.30
C PRO A 8 18.78 15.44 -10.24
N TYR A 9 17.59 14.84 -10.25
CA TYR A 9 17.38 13.38 -10.37
C TYR A 9 18.04 12.75 -11.63
N SER A 10 18.73 13.53 -12.46
CA SER A 10 19.33 13.13 -13.73
C SER A 10 20.78 12.60 -13.64
N GLU A 11 21.44 12.66 -12.48
CA GLU A 11 22.89 12.32 -12.38
C GLU A 11 23.26 11.03 -11.61
N LEU A 12 22.33 10.09 -11.36
CA LEU A 12 22.78 8.71 -11.06
C LEU A 12 23.14 8.01 -12.39
N LYS A 13 24.38 8.14 -12.84
CA LYS A 13 25.03 7.21 -13.78
C LYS A 13 25.67 6.07 -12.98
N SER A 14 24.84 5.15 -12.53
CA SER A 14 25.20 3.81 -11.99
C SER A 14 23.87 3.10 -11.71
N LYS A 15 23.84 1.76 -11.85
CA LYS A 15 22.70 0.83 -11.64
C LYS A 15 21.34 1.46 -11.26
N ILE A 16 20.32 1.23 -12.10
CA ILE A 16 18.95 1.75 -11.91
C ILE A 16 18.40 1.42 -10.52
N LEU A 17 18.84 0.33 -9.89
CA LEU A 17 18.39 -0.15 -8.59
C LEU A 17 19.56 -0.34 -7.63
N PHE A 18 19.43 0.17 -6.40
CA PHE A 18 20.33 -0.19 -5.30
C PHE A 18 20.24 -1.68 -5.00
N GLY A 19 21.35 -2.34 -4.66
CA GLY A 19 21.29 -3.77 -4.31
C GLY A 19 20.67 -4.66 -5.40
N ASP A 20 20.84 -4.36 -6.68
CA ASP A 20 20.27 -5.16 -7.80
C ASP A 20 20.69 -6.66 -7.84
N HIS A 21 21.61 -7.06 -6.95
CA HIS A 21 22.09 -8.42 -6.73
C HIS A 21 21.41 -9.12 -5.55
N GLU A 22 20.52 -8.44 -4.82
CA GLU A 22 19.84 -9.00 -3.66
C GLU A 22 18.95 -10.19 -4.05
N PRO A 23 18.86 -11.24 -3.20
CA PRO A 23 18.11 -12.45 -3.53
C PRO A 23 16.64 -12.22 -3.89
N ILE A 24 16.01 -11.18 -3.33
CA ILE A 24 14.63 -10.80 -3.63
C ILE A 24 14.35 -10.71 -5.14
N PHE A 25 15.27 -10.18 -5.94
CA PHE A 25 15.06 -9.96 -7.38
C PHE A 25 14.83 -11.27 -8.15
N SER A 26 15.26 -12.41 -7.60
CA SER A 26 14.99 -13.75 -8.18
C SER A 26 13.59 -14.29 -7.87
N LYS A 27 12.87 -13.67 -6.93
CA LYS A 27 11.57 -14.13 -6.41
C LYS A 27 10.40 -13.27 -6.86
N LEU A 28 10.67 -12.05 -7.32
CA LEU A 28 9.64 -11.08 -7.63
C LEU A 28 8.69 -11.55 -8.74
N PRO A 29 7.39 -11.24 -8.64
CA PRO A 29 6.45 -11.44 -9.73
C PRO A 29 6.93 -10.81 -11.04
N SER A 30 6.55 -11.39 -12.18
CA SER A 30 7.02 -10.95 -13.50
C SER A 30 6.62 -9.51 -13.83
N ASN A 31 5.44 -9.08 -13.42
CA ASN A 31 4.95 -7.70 -13.56
C ASN A 31 5.78 -6.71 -12.74
N VAL A 32 6.11 -7.06 -11.49
CA VAL A 32 6.95 -6.24 -10.61
C VAL A 32 8.35 -6.12 -11.19
N SER A 33 8.95 -7.25 -11.60
CA SER A 33 10.26 -7.32 -12.23
C SER A 33 10.34 -6.50 -13.53
N ALA A 34 9.28 -6.52 -14.35
CA ALA A 34 9.20 -5.73 -15.56
C ALA A 34 9.17 -4.22 -15.26
N ASN A 35 8.37 -3.80 -14.27
CA ASN A 35 8.27 -2.40 -13.87
C ASN A 35 9.60 -1.85 -13.35
N LEU A 36 10.33 -2.64 -12.55
CA LEU A 36 11.61 -2.25 -11.94
C LEU A 36 12.70 -1.90 -12.95
N ARG A 37 12.60 -2.37 -14.20
CA ARG A 37 13.54 -2.04 -15.29
C ARG A 37 13.44 -0.58 -15.74
N TYR A 38 12.35 0.11 -15.39
CA TYR A 38 12.14 1.52 -15.75
C TYR A 38 12.45 2.43 -14.57
N ARG A 39 13.40 3.36 -14.76
CA ARG A 39 13.86 4.31 -13.73
C ARG A 39 12.74 5.19 -13.15
N GLY A 40 11.73 5.50 -13.96
CA GLY A 40 10.57 6.29 -13.54
C GLY A 40 9.42 5.49 -12.93
N SER A 41 9.54 4.16 -12.82
CA SER A 41 8.48 3.32 -12.26
C SER A 41 8.31 3.56 -10.75
N GLU A 42 7.07 3.39 -10.30
CA GLU A 42 6.69 3.44 -8.88
C GLU A 42 7.49 2.41 -8.06
N ASN A 43 7.65 1.20 -8.60
CA ASN A 43 8.39 0.12 -7.96
C ASN A 43 9.89 0.45 -7.81
N ALA A 44 10.52 1.01 -8.84
CA ALA A 44 11.92 1.41 -8.76
C ALA A 44 12.11 2.56 -7.78
N LEU A 45 11.18 3.52 -7.73
CA LEU A 45 11.22 4.62 -6.77
C LEU A 45 11.08 4.11 -5.34
N LEU A 46 10.08 3.28 -5.06
CA LEU A 46 9.85 2.68 -3.75
C LEU A 46 11.08 1.90 -3.28
N TRP A 47 11.58 1.01 -4.12
CA TRP A 47 12.77 0.22 -3.82
C TRP A 47 13.97 1.12 -3.52
N ASN A 48 14.32 2.03 -4.43
CA ASN A 48 15.50 2.87 -4.26
C ASN A 48 15.42 3.83 -3.09
N MET A 49 14.21 4.19 -2.66
CA MET A 49 14.02 5.04 -1.51
C MET A 49 14.13 4.26 -0.20
N ILE A 50 13.43 3.12 -0.10
CA ILE A 50 13.32 2.40 1.18
C ILE A 50 14.50 1.45 1.41
N TYR A 51 14.94 0.74 0.36
CA TYR A 51 15.98 -0.29 0.48
C TYR A 51 17.26 0.21 1.18
N PRO A 52 17.84 1.38 0.85
CA PRO A 52 19.07 1.84 1.50
C PRO A 52 18.88 2.12 3.00
N MET A 53 17.66 2.46 3.44
CA MET A 53 17.38 2.87 4.81
C MET A 53 16.94 1.71 5.70
N ALA A 54 16.38 0.66 5.11
CA ALA A 54 15.71 -0.42 5.85
C ALA A 54 16.62 -1.64 6.05
N GLN A 55 17.93 -1.45 6.16
CA GLN A 55 18.91 -2.54 6.34
C GLN A 55 19.36 -2.67 7.81
N PRO A 56 19.16 -3.83 8.47
CA PRO A 56 18.18 -4.89 8.15
C PRO A 56 16.75 -4.52 8.58
N THR A 57 16.61 -3.46 9.40
CA THR A 57 15.32 -3.00 9.93
C THR A 57 15.29 -1.49 9.96
N LEU A 58 14.09 -0.92 9.98
CA LEU A 58 13.84 0.50 10.06
C LEU A 58 13.31 0.85 11.46
N PRO A 59 13.95 1.78 12.19
CA PRO A 59 13.44 2.25 13.47
C PRO A 59 12.08 2.93 13.29
N MET A 60 11.06 2.45 14.00
CA MET A 60 9.72 3.03 13.92
C MET A 60 9.70 4.50 14.32
N LYS A 61 10.45 4.87 15.36
CA LYS A 61 10.60 6.27 15.78
C LYS A 61 11.07 7.20 14.67
N SER A 62 11.97 6.76 13.79
CA SER A 62 12.45 7.56 12.66
C SER A 62 11.32 7.83 11.66
N LEU A 63 10.53 6.80 11.33
CA LEU A 63 9.35 6.94 10.47
C LEU A 63 8.27 7.84 11.06
N LEU A 64 8.04 7.76 12.37
CA LEU A 64 7.07 8.60 13.06
C LEU A 64 7.50 10.07 13.12
N ALA A 65 8.81 10.34 13.12
CA ALA A 65 9.35 11.70 13.08
C ALA A 65 9.07 12.43 11.75
N VAL A 66 8.81 11.70 10.67
CA VAL A 66 8.46 12.30 9.38
C VAL A 66 7.10 12.95 9.48
N SER A 67 7.01 14.28 9.33
CA SER A 67 5.73 14.99 9.42
C SER A 67 4.80 14.61 8.26
N PRO A 68 3.55 14.20 8.51
CA PRO A 68 2.66 13.74 7.46
C PRO A 68 2.06 14.89 6.66
N GLN A 69 1.76 14.66 5.38
CA GLN A 69 0.92 15.55 4.57
C GLN A 69 -0.53 15.52 5.07
N TRP A 70 -0.97 14.37 5.59
CA TRP A 70 -2.27 14.16 6.21
C TRP A 70 -2.21 13.01 7.22
N GLY A 71 -3.01 13.11 8.29
CA GLY A 71 -3.12 12.09 9.35
C GLY A 71 -2.49 12.54 10.66
N THR A 72 -2.44 11.63 11.63
CA THR A 72 -1.94 11.94 12.97
C THR A 72 -0.44 12.24 12.95
N VAL A 73 -0.05 13.39 13.50
CA VAL A 73 1.37 13.81 13.59
C VAL A 73 2.13 13.00 14.64
N LYS A 74 1.50 12.73 15.79
CA LYS A 74 2.08 11.95 16.88
C LYS A 74 1.23 10.71 17.10
N LEU A 75 1.70 9.59 16.59
CA LEU A 75 1.15 8.28 16.92
C LEU A 75 1.78 7.80 18.21
N ASP A 76 0.95 7.43 19.18
CA ASP A 76 1.40 6.75 20.40
C ASP A 76 1.41 5.25 20.11
N LEU A 77 2.48 4.82 19.45
CA LEU A 77 2.74 3.42 19.10
C LEU A 77 4.01 2.98 19.81
N GLU A 78 4.05 1.71 20.19
CA GLU A 78 5.24 1.12 20.79
C GLU A 78 6.44 1.27 19.85
N ASP A 79 7.61 1.61 20.40
CA ASP A 79 8.83 1.67 19.58
C ASP A 79 9.18 0.26 19.09
N ASP A 80 9.57 0.18 17.81
CA ASP A 80 9.71 -1.10 17.12
C ASP A 80 10.85 -1.04 16.09
N ARG A 81 11.30 -2.22 15.67
CA ARG A 81 12.27 -2.44 14.60
C ARG A 81 11.54 -3.13 13.47
N LEU A 82 11.23 -2.37 12.42
CA LEU A 82 10.38 -2.86 11.34
C LEU A 82 11.23 -3.49 10.23
N GLU A 83 11.00 -4.77 9.95
CA GLU A 83 11.59 -5.45 8.80
C GLU A 83 10.79 -5.14 7.52
N PRO A 84 11.45 -4.74 6.42
CA PRO A 84 10.77 -4.45 5.16
C PRO A 84 10.48 -5.71 4.34
N TYR A 85 9.24 -5.87 3.90
CA TYR A 85 8.83 -6.86 2.90
C TYR A 85 8.26 -6.16 1.67
N PHE A 86 9.02 -6.13 0.58
CA PHE A 86 8.63 -5.53 -0.69
C PHE A 86 7.82 -6.51 -1.53
N TRP A 87 6.60 -6.15 -1.91
CA TRP A 87 5.67 -7.06 -2.59
C TRP A 87 5.47 -8.39 -1.86
N GLY A 88 5.64 -8.34 -0.53
CA GLY A 88 5.56 -9.47 0.40
C GLY A 88 6.81 -10.37 0.47
N TYR A 89 7.96 -9.92 -0.04
CA TYR A 89 9.25 -10.62 0.10
C TYR A 89 10.25 -9.77 0.88
N SER A 90 10.99 -10.39 1.79
CA SER A 90 12.15 -9.77 2.44
C SER A 90 13.27 -9.54 1.42
N ILE A 91 14.28 -8.77 1.81
CA ILE A 91 15.49 -8.55 0.98
C ILE A 91 16.22 -9.88 0.67
N SER A 92 16.24 -10.82 1.62
CA SER A 92 16.77 -12.17 1.45
C SER A 92 15.90 -13.07 0.55
N GLY A 93 14.77 -12.57 0.05
CA GLY A 93 13.86 -13.29 -0.83
C GLY A 93 12.92 -14.27 -0.11
N GLU A 94 12.82 -14.18 1.21
CA GLU A 94 11.88 -14.96 2.00
C GLU A 94 10.48 -14.34 1.93
N ARG A 95 9.45 -15.20 1.90
CA ARG A 95 8.07 -14.74 1.85
C ARG A 95 7.62 -14.29 3.24
N LEU A 96 6.87 -13.18 3.32
CA LEU A 96 6.26 -12.72 4.57
C LEU A 96 5.43 -13.87 5.20
N PRO A 97 5.74 -14.29 6.44
CA PRO A 97 5.08 -15.44 7.05
C PRO A 97 3.56 -15.29 7.09
N GLY A 98 2.84 -16.32 6.62
CA GLY A 98 1.37 -16.37 6.63
C GLY A 98 0.68 -15.55 5.53
N LEU A 99 1.40 -14.72 4.77
CA LEU A 99 0.81 -13.84 3.76
C LEU A 99 0.02 -14.60 2.70
N ASP A 100 0.54 -15.73 2.19
CA ASP A 100 -0.16 -16.48 1.13
C ASP A 100 -1.46 -17.11 1.61
N ARG A 101 -1.51 -17.59 2.87
CA ARG A 101 -2.74 -18.07 3.51
C ARG A 101 -3.78 -16.94 3.65
N ILE A 102 -3.34 -15.74 4.03
CA ILE A 102 -4.21 -14.57 4.16
C ILE A 102 -4.72 -14.12 2.79
N LEU A 103 -3.86 -14.07 1.77
CA LEU A 103 -4.26 -13.76 0.40
C LEU A 103 -5.25 -14.81 -0.16
N GLU A 104 -5.13 -16.08 0.22
CA GLU A 104 -6.15 -17.09 -0.11
C GLU A 104 -7.49 -16.84 0.61
N ARG A 105 -7.47 -16.56 1.91
CA ARG A 105 -8.68 -16.25 2.69
C ARG A 105 -9.39 -15.00 2.17
N ILE A 106 -8.65 -13.96 1.85
CA ILE A 106 -9.19 -12.67 1.41
C ILE A 106 -9.57 -12.70 -0.08
N ASP A 107 -8.62 -13.04 -0.96
CA ASP A 107 -8.82 -12.91 -2.41
C ASP A 107 -9.41 -14.16 -3.06
N GLY A 108 -9.28 -15.33 -2.43
CA GLY A 108 -9.66 -16.64 -3.00
C GLY A 108 -8.89 -16.95 -4.28
N THR A 109 -9.49 -17.71 -5.19
CA THR A 109 -8.86 -18.12 -6.47
C THR A 109 -8.61 -16.98 -7.48
N GLY A 110 -9.02 -15.74 -7.15
CA GLY A 110 -8.84 -14.57 -8.00
C GLY A 110 -7.42 -14.00 -7.97
N PRO A 111 -7.18 -12.90 -8.72
CA PRO A 111 -5.91 -12.17 -8.65
C PRO A 111 -5.61 -11.75 -7.21
N LYS A 112 -4.42 -12.05 -6.70
CA LYS A 112 -4.02 -11.70 -5.35
C LYS A 112 -3.76 -10.20 -5.19
N THR A 113 -3.97 -9.70 -3.98
CA THR A 113 -3.64 -8.33 -3.62
C THR A 113 -2.13 -8.17 -3.60
N GLU A 114 -1.61 -7.35 -4.51
CA GLU A 114 -0.22 -6.91 -4.48
C GLU A 114 -0.15 -5.68 -3.58
N VAL A 115 0.55 -5.82 -2.45
CA VAL A 115 0.81 -4.75 -1.50
C VAL A 115 2.26 -4.30 -1.72
N ASP A 116 2.48 -3.00 -1.88
CA ASP A 116 3.79 -2.49 -2.29
C ASP A 116 4.87 -2.74 -1.24
N LEU A 117 4.59 -2.43 0.03
CA LEU A 117 5.52 -2.63 1.14
C LEU A 117 4.76 -2.96 2.43
N PHE A 118 5.26 -3.96 3.14
CA PHE A 118 4.97 -4.17 4.55
C PHE A 118 6.20 -3.78 5.36
N LEU A 119 5.98 -3.11 6.48
CA LEU A 119 6.98 -2.88 7.51
C LEU A 119 6.49 -3.65 8.75
N PHE A 120 7.12 -4.80 8.99
CA PHE A 120 6.66 -5.81 9.94
C PHE A 120 7.55 -5.78 11.19
N GLY A 121 6.95 -5.48 12.34
CA GLY A 121 7.63 -5.41 13.63
C GLY A 121 7.11 -6.45 14.62
N LYS A 122 7.51 -6.30 15.89
CA LYS A 122 7.04 -7.16 16.99
C LYS A 122 5.69 -6.74 17.54
N ALA A 123 5.39 -5.45 17.51
CA ALA A 123 4.14 -4.87 18.00
C ALA A 123 3.37 -4.17 16.87
N ASN A 124 4.04 -3.80 15.78
CA ASN A 124 3.45 -2.95 14.74
C ASN A 124 3.49 -3.60 13.36
N LEU A 125 2.43 -3.34 12.58
CA LEU A 125 2.39 -3.60 11.15
C LEU A 125 2.02 -2.32 10.42
N ILE A 126 2.92 -1.80 9.59
CA ILE A 126 2.61 -0.72 8.65
C ILE A 126 2.50 -1.31 7.25
N VAL A 127 1.32 -1.21 6.67
CA VAL A 127 1.09 -1.51 5.26
C VAL A 127 1.16 -0.22 4.47
N VAL A 128 1.90 -0.24 3.37
CA VAL A 128 2.15 0.92 2.54
C VAL A 128 1.60 0.68 1.14
N GLU A 129 0.78 1.62 0.67
CA GLU A 129 0.50 1.83 -0.75
C GLU A 129 1.41 2.95 -1.25
N ALA A 130 2.17 2.69 -2.30
CA ALA A 130 3.10 3.63 -2.92
C ALA A 130 2.44 4.24 -4.17
N LYS A 131 2.51 5.56 -4.37
CA LYS A 131 2.01 6.24 -5.57
C LYS A 131 2.98 7.28 -6.11
N HIS A 132 3.42 7.14 -7.36
CA HIS A 132 4.31 8.10 -8.02
C HIS A 132 3.57 8.99 -9.04
N LEU A 133 2.79 8.38 -9.94
CA LEU A 133 2.14 9.09 -11.06
C LEU A 133 0.64 8.77 -11.20
N SER A 134 0.12 7.82 -10.44
CA SER A 134 -1.14 7.14 -10.72
C SER A 134 -2.24 7.48 -9.71
N GLN A 135 -3.49 7.23 -10.11
CA GLN A 135 -4.64 7.24 -9.21
C GLN A 135 -4.64 5.97 -8.35
N LEU A 136 -5.37 5.99 -7.23
CA LEU A 136 -5.63 4.79 -6.44
C LEU A 136 -6.38 3.74 -7.29
N GLY A 137 -6.05 2.46 -7.05
CA GLY A 137 -6.50 1.34 -7.88
C GLY A 137 -8.01 1.12 -7.81
N ARG A 138 -8.66 1.20 -8.98
CA ARG A 138 -10.10 0.97 -9.14
C ARG A 138 -10.45 -0.49 -9.44
N CYS A 139 -11.72 -0.85 -9.27
CA CYS A 139 -12.20 -2.18 -9.60
C CYS A 139 -12.19 -2.42 -11.12
N SER A 140 -11.23 -3.20 -11.61
CA SER A 140 -11.11 -3.52 -13.04
C SER A 140 -12.36 -4.23 -13.61
N ARG A 141 -13.05 -5.03 -12.80
CA ARG A 141 -14.33 -5.65 -13.20
C ARG A 141 -15.39 -4.59 -13.47
N TYR A 142 -15.52 -3.57 -12.62
CA TYR A 142 -16.47 -2.49 -12.86
C TYR A 142 -16.09 -1.68 -14.10
N SER A 143 -14.84 -1.25 -14.22
CA SER A 143 -14.35 -0.46 -15.37
C SER A 143 -14.52 -1.18 -16.71
N LYS A 144 -14.47 -2.52 -16.72
CA LYS A 144 -14.66 -3.36 -17.91
C LYS A 144 -16.12 -3.81 -18.11
N LYS A 145 -17.09 -3.24 -17.38
CA LYS A 145 -18.51 -3.63 -17.40
C LYS A 145 -18.74 -5.14 -17.12
N ARG A 146 -17.95 -5.68 -16.18
CA ARG A 146 -17.90 -7.09 -15.80
C ARG A 146 -18.16 -7.31 -14.29
N CYS A 147 -18.59 -6.29 -13.58
CA CYS A 147 -18.95 -6.40 -12.16
C CYS A 147 -20.24 -7.22 -12.03
N PRO A 148 -20.24 -8.36 -11.30
CA PRO A 148 -21.43 -9.20 -11.18
C PRO A 148 -22.59 -8.49 -10.47
N GLU A 149 -22.30 -7.56 -9.56
CA GLU A 149 -23.32 -6.84 -8.77
C GLU A 149 -24.08 -5.77 -9.56
N ILE A 150 -23.41 -5.14 -10.54
CA ILE A 150 -23.96 -3.99 -11.29
C ILE A 150 -24.34 -4.38 -12.73
N HIS A 151 -23.57 -5.27 -13.36
CA HIS A 151 -23.69 -5.61 -14.78
C HIS A 151 -24.16 -7.06 -15.00
N GLY A 152 -24.82 -7.67 -14.01
CA GLY A 152 -25.14 -9.11 -13.96
C GLY A 152 -25.93 -9.66 -15.16
N GLU A 153 -26.85 -8.88 -15.75
CA GLU A 153 -27.60 -9.30 -16.95
C GLU A 153 -26.71 -9.65 -18.16
N THR A 154 -25.51 -9.05 -18.24
CA THR A 154 -24.56 -9.35 -19.32
C THR A 154 -23.75 -10.63 -19.08
N ILE A 155 -23.89 -11.28 -17.92
CA ILE A 155 -23.05 -12.41 -17.53
C ILE A 155 -23.89 -13.47 -16.75
N PRO A 156 -24.57 -14.39 -17.46
CA PRO A 156 -25.57 -15.28 -16.87
C PRO A 156 -25.07 -16.29 -15.82
N GLU A 157 -23.76 -16.47 -15.66
CA GLU A 157 -23.19 -17.59 -14.87
C GLU A 157 -22.15 -17.14 -13.82
N ARG A 158 -22.10 -15.86 -13.44
CA ARG A 158 -21.06 -15.41 -12.51
C ARG A 158 -21.47 -15.48 -11.05
N LEU A 159 -20.59 -16.12 -10.29
CA LEU A 159 -20.55 -16.03 -8.83
C LEU A 159 -20.54 -14.56 -8.37
N PRO A 160 -21.19 -14.29 -7.23
CA PRO A 160 -21.19 -12.96 -6.64
C PRO A 160 -19.78 -12.44 -6.38
N CYS A 161 -19.64 -11.12 -6.28
CA CYS A 161 -18.40 -10.51 -5.90
C CYS A 161 -18.06 -10.90 -4.45
N ARG A 162 -17.03 -11.75 -4.29
CA ARG A 162 -16.50 -12.20 -2.99
C ARG A 162 -16.56 -11.13 -1.90
N TYR A 163 -16.03 -9.93 -2.11
CA TYR A 163 -15.98 -8.87 -1.08
C TYR A 163 -17.34 -8.32 -0.58
N TRP A 164 -18.46 -8.80 -1.14
CA TRP A 164 -19.83 -8.52 -0.70
C TRP A 164 -20.54 -9.75 -0.09
N GLU A 165 -19.86 -10.89 -0.05
CA GLU A 165 -20.30 -12.09 0.65
C GLU A 165 -19.81 -12.04 2.11
N SER A 166 -20.56 -12.66 3.01
CA SER A 166 -20.23 -12.68 4.44
C SER A 166 -18.93 -13.44 4.70
N GLY A 167 -18.05 -12.87 5.52
CA GLY A 167 -16.81 -13.50 5.94
C GLY A 167 -15.66 -12.50 6.11
N GLU A 168 -14.44 -13.00 6.22
CA GLU A 168 -13.25 -12.16 6.49
C GLU A 168 -12.88 -11.24 5.34
N HIS A 169 -13.26 -11.63 4.12
CA HIS A 169 -13.06 -10.88 2.89
C HIS A 169 -14.11 -9.80 2.66
N GLU A 170 -15.15 -9.72 3.49
CA GLU A 170 -16.22 -8.75 3.33
C GLU A 170 -15.71 -7.32 3.56
N PHE A 171 -15.95 -6.40 2.62
CA PHE A 171 -15.53 -5.00 2.79
C PHE A 171 -16.18 -4.35 4.01
N ARG A 172 -17.45 -4.66 4.29
CA ARG A 172 -18.24 -4.07 5.39
C ARG A 172 -17.66 -4.32 6.78
N ARG A 173 -16.76 -5.30 6.91
CA ARG A 173 -16.04 -5.60 8.15
C ARG A 173 -15.18 -4.41 8.61
N LEU A 174 -14.61 -3.65 7.67
CA LEU A 174 -13.71 -2.54 7.95
C LEU A 174 -14.18 -1.21 7.35
N LEU A 175 -15.05 -1.25 6.34
CA LEU A 175 -15.36 -0.10 5.49
C LEU A 175 -16.86 0.11 5.37
N ASP A 176 -17.29 1.37 5.44
CA ASP A 176 -18.65 1.77 5.13
C ASP A 176 -18.82 2.10 3.63
N PHE A 177 -19.06 1.05 2.85
CA PHE A 177 -19.45 1.18 1.44
C PHE A 177 -20.97 1.21 1.23
N GLY A 178 -21.75 1.26 2.31
CA GLY A 178 -23.20 1.20 2.25
C GLY A 178 -23.71 -0.18 1.81
N ASP A 179 -24.84 -0.19 1.13
CA ASP A 179 -25.50 -1.39 0.65
C ASP A 179 -24.79 -2.10 -0.50
N ARG A 180 -24.96 -3.43 -0.51
CA ARG A 180 -24.50 -4.27 -1.61
C ARG A 180 -25.01 -3.66 -2.92
N PRO A 181 -24.12 -3.35 -3.88
CA PRO A 181 -24.54 -2.72 -5.12
C PRO A 181 -25.50 -3.64 -5.87
N ARG A 182 -26.49 -3.04 -6.53
CA ARG A 182 -27.44 -3.75 -7.38
C ARG A 182 -27.46 -3.11 -8.75
N GLN A 183 -27.97 -3.85 -9.73
CA GLN A 183 -28.20 -3.31 -11.05
C GLN A 183 -29.07 -2.05 -10.99
N GLY A 184 -28.73 -1.06 -11.81
CA GLY A 184 -29.38 0.25 -11.81
C GLY A 184 -28.83 1.24 -10.78
N ASN A 185 -28.03 0.79 -9.80
CA ASN A 185 -27.36 1.68 -8.87
C ASN A 185 -26.27 2.52 -9.59
N PRO A 186 -25.97 3.74 -9.10
CA PRO A 186 -24.79 4.47 -9.53
C PRO A 186 -23.49 3.71 -9.17
N SER A 187 -22.35 4.20 -9.69
CA SER A 187 -21.03 3.62 -9.40
C SER A 187 -20.84 3.44 -7.88
N PRO A 188 -20.63 2.22 -7.38
CA PRO A 188 -20.49 2.00 -5.94
C PRO A 188 -19.13 2.50 -5.43
N PRO A 189 -19.01 2.92 -4.16
CA PRO A 189 -17.73 3.37 -3.59
C PRO A 189 -16.61 2.33 -3.70
N CYS A 190 -16.95 1.05 -3.60
CA CYS A 190 -15.99 -0.05 -3.75
C CYS A 190 -15.33 -0.10 -5.14
N ASN A 191 -15.89 0.55 -6.17
CA ASN A 191 -15.24 0.71 -7.45
C ASN A 191 -14.02 1.64 -7.34
N GLN A 192 -14.17 2.78 -6.66
CA GLN A 192 -13.12 3.78 -6.54
C GLN A 192 -12.00 3.35 -5.59
N HIS A 193 -12.37 2.60 -4.54
CA HIS A 193 -11.47 2.26 -3.43
C HIS A 193 -10.99 0.81 -3.43
N TYR A 194 -11.21 0.09 -4.52
CA TYR A 194 -11.06 -1.36 -4.58
C TYR A 194 -9.70 -1.86 -4.08
N GLN A 195 -8.61 -1.27 -4.56
CA GLN A 195 -7.25 -1.70 -4.18
C GLN A 195 -6.97 -1.40 -2.71
N LEU A 196 -7.21 -0.17 -2.25
CA LEU A 196 -7.01 0.20 -0.85
C LEU A 196 -7.86 -0.66 0.10
N ALA A 197 -9.10 -0.96 -0.27
CA ALA A 197 -9.98 -1.79 0.53
C ALA A 197 -9.41 -3.21 0.71
N ARG A 198 -8.88 -3.80 -0.36
CA ARG A 198 -8.23 -5.11 -0.32
C ARG A 198 -6.93 -5.08 0.48
N THR A 199 -6.09 -4.08 0.25
CA THR A 199 -4.86 -3.84 1.03
C THR A 199 -5.17 -3.72 2.52
N THR A 200 -6.26 -3.02 2.86
CA THR A 200 -6.71 -2.85 4.25
C THR A 200 -7.19 -4.16 4.87
N LEU A 201 -7.97 -4.97 4.13
CA LEU A 201 -8.40 -6.30 4.59
C LEU A 201 -7.21 -7.23 4.83
N VAL A 202 -6.22 -7.25 3.93
CA VAL A 202 -4.99 -8.04 4.07
C VAL A 202 -4.21 -7.57 5.30
N GLY A 203 -3.98 -6.27 5.43
CA GLY A 203 -3.26 -5.68 6.57
C GLY A 203 -3.91 -5.98 7.91
N ASP A 204 -5.22 -5.72 8.03
CA ASP A 204 -5.98 -6.00 9.26
C ASP A 204 -6.00 -7.50 9.61
N THR A 205 -6.13 -8.38 8.63
CA THR A 205 -6.14 -9.83 8.88
C THR A 205 -4.76 -10.31 9.33
N LEU A 206 -3.69 -9.83 8.69
CA LEU A 206 -2.32 -10.12 9.10
C LEU A 206 -2.04 -9.60 10.51
N ALA A 207 -2.42 -8.36 10.79
CA ALA A 207 -2.24 -7.76 12.11
C ALA A 207 -2.96 -8.55 13.21
N LYS A 208 -4.21 -8.98 12.98
CA LYS A 208 -4.94 -9.80 13.95
C LYS A 208 -4.28 -11.16 14.19
N GLU A 209 -3.78 -11.78 13.14
CA GLU A 209 -3.13 -13.10 13.21
C GLU A 209 -1.84 -13.06 14.02
N TYR A 210 -1.12 -11.94 13.97
CA TYR A 210 0.13 -11.72 14.71
C TYR A 210 -0.01 -10.80 15.93
N GLN A 211 -1.24 -10.40 16.29
CA GLN A 211 -1.54 -9.49 17.41
C GLN A 211 -0.78 -8.15 17.35
N LEU A 212 -0.73 -7.55 16.15
CA LEU A 212 -0.02 -6.30 15.88
C LEU A 212 -0.98 -5.10 15.78
N ASP A 213 -0.47 -3.91 16.06
CA ASP A 213 -1.11 -2.65 15.74
C ASP A 213 -1.00 -2.33 14.25
N PHE A 214 -2.15 -2.25 13.59
CA PHE A 214 -2.24 -2.03 12.15
C PHE A 214 -2.28 -0.53 11.79
N SER A 215 -1.38 -0.13 10.91
CA SER A 215 -1.36 1.18 10.24
C SER A 215 -1.42 1.03 8.72
N LEU A 216 -2.18 1.89 8.03
CA LEU A 216 -2.19 1.98 6.56
C LEU A 216 -1.65 3.34 6.11
N TRP A 217 -0.52 3.35 5.42
CA TRP A 217 0.12 4.56 4.95
C TRP A 217 0.10 4.67 3.43
N LEU A 218 -0.03 5.90 2.93
CA LEU A 218 0.14 6.24 1.51
C LEU A 218 1.45 7.01 1.35
N LEU A 219 2.34 6.51 0.50
CA LEU A 219 3.52 7.26 0.06
C LEU A 219 3.23 7.92 -1.27
N ILE A 220 3.38 9.24 -1.35
CA ILE A 220 3.07 9.99 -2.56
C ILE A 220 3.95 11.22 -2.73
N ALA A 221 4.24 11.61 -3.97
CA ALA A 221 4.99 12.84 -4.21
C ALA A 221 4.18 14.05 -3.71
N LYS A 222 4.83 15.03 -3.06
CA LYS A 222 4.13 16.23 -2.55
C LYS A 222 3.29 16.91 -3.61
N THR A 223 3.84 17.01 -4.81
CA THR A 223 3.20 17.66 -5.96
C THR A 223 1.95 16.92 -6.46
N LYS A 224 1.76 15.66 -6.07
CA LYS A 224 0.64 14.82 -6.50
C LYS A 224 -0.43 14.65 -5.42
N TRP A 225 -0.17 15.04 -4.17
CA TRP A 225 -1.12 14.86 -3.07
C TRP A 225 -2.51 15.43 -3.39
N ARG A 226 -2.59 16.69 -3.82
CA ARG A 226 -3.87 17.35 -4.17
C ARG A 226 -4.72 16.58 -5.19
N SER A 227 -4.09 15.80 -6.07
CA SER A 227 -4.81 15.03 -7.08
C SER A 227 -5.52 13.78 -6.53
N ILE A 228 -5.07 13.27 -5.38
CA ILE A 228 -5.60 12.06 -4.74
C ILE A 228 -6.34 12.39 -3.43
N GLU A 229 -6.06 13.54 -2.82
CA GLU A 229 -6.58 14.00 -1.53
C GLU A 229 -8.07 13.71 -1.34
N ARG A 230 -8.93 14.14 -2.28
CA ARG A 230 -10.38 13.88 -2.18
C ARG A 230 -10.72 12.38 -2.14
N THR A 231 -10.03 11.56 -2.92
CA THR A 231 -10.25 10.10 -2.92
C THR A 231 -9.75 9.49 -1.61
N TRP A 232 -8.60 9.94 -1.12
CA TRP A 232 -8.07 9.49 0.16
C TRP A 232 -9.01 9.85 1.32
N LEU A 233 -9.47 11.10 1.40
CA LEU A 233 -10.40 11.54 2.45
C LEU A 233 -11.74 10.81 2.40
N ASP A 234 -12.27 10.53 1.21
CA ASP A 234 -13.47 9.70 1.08
C ASP A 234 -13.20 8.25 1.52
N PHE A 235 -12.03 7.69 1.23
CA PHE A 235 -11.66 6.36 1.71
C PHE A 235 -11.53 6.32 3.23
N THR A 236 -10.79 7.24 3.83
CA THR A 236 -10.57 7.27 5.29
C THR A 236 -11.85 7.57 6.04
N GLY A 237 -12.72 8.43 5.51
CA GLY A 237 -14.05 8.68 6.07
C GLY A 237 -14.99 7.46 6.08
N ARG A 238 -14.62 6.37 5.40
CA ARG A 238 -15.36 5.10 5.40
C ARG A 238 -14.78 4.06 6.35
N ILE A 239 -13.61 4.31 6.95
CA ILE A 239 -13.02 3.35 7.89
C ILE A 239 -13.89 3.29 9.15
N ARG A 240 -14.32 2.08 9.51
CA ARG A 240 -15.21 1.84 10.66
C ARG A 240 -14.47 1.74 11.99
N GLN A 241 -13.17 1.46 11.96
CA GLN A 241 -12.35 1.30 13.15
C GLN A 241 -11.60 2.59 13.46
N ASP A 242 -11.98 3.26 14.54
CA ASP A 242 -11.37 4.54 14.95
C ASP A 242 -9.85 4.44 15.11
N ASP A 243 -9.34 3.35 15.68
CA ASP A 243 -7.90 3.19 15.92
C ASP A 243 -7.13 3.03 14.61
N LEU A 244 -7.67 2.26 13.64
CA LEU A 244 -7.09 2.20 12.31
C LEU A 244 -7.10 3.58 11.66
N TRP A 245 -8.22 4.31 11.71
CA TRP A 245 -8.33 5.65 11.13
C TRP A 245 -7.26 6.61 11.69
N ARG A 246 -7.05 6.59 13.02
CA ARG A 246 -6.00 7.40 13.68
C ARG A 246 -4.59 7.05 13.21
N ARG A 247 -4.36 5.79 12.84
CA ARG A 247 -3.08 5.25 12.36
C ARG A 247 -2.85 5.38 10.86
N MET A 248 -3.81 5.95 10.12
CA MET A 248 -3.63 6.24 8.71
C MET A 248 -2.81 7.51 8.49
N ARG A 249 -1.86 7.48 7.56
CA ARG A 249 -1.01 8.63 7.24
C ARG A 249 -0.75 8.74 5.75
N VAL A 250 -0.55 9.97 5.29
CA VAL A 250 -0.03 10.28 3.97
C VAL A 250 1.33 10.91 4.15
N ILE A 251 2.37 10.26 3.62
CA ILE A 251 3.75 10.70 3.76
C ILE A 251 4.31 11.05 2.38
N ALA A 252 5.10 12.12 2.31
CA ALA A 252 5.77 12.46 1.08
C ALA A 252 7.02 11.61 0.85
N TRP A 253 7.23 11.16 -0.39
CA TRP A 253 8.50 10.54 -0.80
C TRP A 253 9.69 11.44 -0.45
N GLU A 254 9.54 12.74 -0.72
CA GLU A 254 10.58 13.73 -0.49
C GLU A 254 10.93 13.91 1.00
N ASP A 255 9.97 13.66 1.90
CA ASP A 255 10.21 13.77 3.34
C ASP A 255 10.92 12.54 3.90
N ILE A 256 10.60 11.37 3.37
CA ILE A 256 11.34 10.13 3.68
C ILE A 256 12.79 10.25 3.19
N GLY A 257 13.01 10.76 1.98
CA GLY A 257 14.35 10.95 1.45
C GLY A 257 15.20 11.93 2.27
N ARG A 258 14.60 13.02 2.79
CA ARG A 258 15.32 13.99 3.65
C ARG A 258 15.70 13.43 5.00
N MET A 259 14.80 12.69 5.65
CA MET A 259 15.09 12.00 6.91
C MET A 259 16.38 11.20 6.83
N PHE A 260 16.68 10.61 5.68
CA PHE A 260 17.90 9.82 5.49
C PHE A 260 19.15 10.69 5.26
N ALA A 261 19.04 11.76 4.47
CA ALA A 261 20.18 12.66 4.22
C ALA A 261 20.71 13.27 5.54
N GLU A 262 19.81 13.61 6.47
CA GLU A 262 20.15 14.23 7.76
C GLU A 262 20.74 13.24 8.79
N ASN A 263 20.56 11.92 8.62
CA ASN A 263 21.09 10.90 9.53
C ASN A 263 22.47 10.34 9.11
N HIS A 264 22.99 10.79 7.96
CA HIS A 264 24.27 10.35 7.39
C HIS A 264 25.26 11.51 7.14
N GLU A 265 24.96 12.71 7.66
CA GLU A 265 25.90 13.83 7.85
C GLU A 265 26.37 13.87 9.31
#